data_AF-A0A1F6EGP2-F1
#
_entry.id   AF-A0A1F6EGP2-F1
#
_cell.length_a   1.000
_cell.length_b   1.000
_cell.length_c   1.000
_cell.angle_alpha   90.00
_cell.angle_beta   90.00
_cell.angle_gamma   90.00
#
_symmetry.space_group_name_H-M   'P 1'
#
loop_
_entity.id
_entity.type
_entity.pdbx_description
1 polymer ?
#
loop_
_entity_poly.entity_id
_entity_poly.type
_entity_poly.pdbx_seq_one_letter_code
_entity_poly.pdbx_strand_id
1 'polypeptide(L)'
;MGISRATAYEIFNNQSDITVSADGPDKKGKWAGRIRLNNKKGLVATHHGYNSAEKALAEMKNFVAEIIASVLNDLQTPAAKAILEAAEKRTASNPPDNASGG
;
A
#
# COMPACT_ATOMS: atom_id res chain seq x y z
N MET A 1 3.63 -13.89 6.57
CA MET A 1 3.01 -12.55 6.65
C MET A 1 2.42 -12.25 5.29
N GLY A 2 1.10 -12.09 5.18
CA GLY A 2 0.47 -11.65 3.94
C GLY A 2 -0.46 -10.50 4.28
N ILE A 3 -0.28 -9.34 3.65
CA ILE A 3 -1.29 -8.29 3.66
C ILE A 3 -2.27 -8.56 2.53
N SER A 4 -3.53 -8.15 2.70
CA SER A 4 -4.53 -8.31 1.65
C SER A 4 -4.19 -7.45 0.43
N ARG A 5 -4.64 -7.86 -0.76
CA ARG A 5 -4.44 -7.08 -1.99
C ARG A 5 -5.10 -5.70 -1.91
N ALA A 6 -6.25 -5.58 -1.25
CA ALA A 6 -6.89 -4.29 -0.98
C ALA A 6 -5.98 -3.37 -0.16
N THR A 7 -5.40 -3.89 0.92
CA THR A 7 -4.43 -3.16 1.75
C THR A 7 -3.18 -2.75 0.95
N ALA A 8 -2.71 -3.62 0.05
CA ALA A 8 -1.59 -3.30 -0.85
C ALA A 8 -1.90 -2.12 -1.80
N TYR A 9 -3.11 -2.08 -2.40
CA TYR A 9 -3.53 -0.93 -3.21
C TYR A 9 -3.70 0.35 -2.37
N GLU A 10 -4.17 0.24 -1.12
CA GLU A 10 -4.25 1.40 -0.22
C GLU A 10 -2.87 1.99 0.10
N ILE A 11 -1.89 1.13 0.39
CA ILE A 11 -0.48 1.52 0.57
C ILE A 11 0.03 2.21 -0.70
N PHE A 12 -0.19 1.60 -1.87
CA PHE A 12 0.28 2.14 -3.15
C PHE A 12 -0.31 3.54 -3.46
N ASN A 13 -1.62 3.70 -3.29
CA ASN A 13 -2.32 4.96 -3.58
C ASN A 13 -2.01 6.07 -2.57
N ASN A 14 -1.56 5.74 -1.36
CA ASN A 14 -1.30 6.70 -0.28
C ASN A 14 0.17 6.65 0.18
N GLN A 15 1.10 6.32 -0.71
CA GLN A 15 2.51 6.13 -0.38
C GLN A 15 3.16 7.35 0.32
N SER A 16 2.73 8.56 -0.01
CA SER A 16 3.14 9.83 0.62
C SER A 16 2.72 9.96 2.08
N ASP A 17 1.68 9.25 2.47
CA ASP A 17 1.03 9.32 3.78
C ASP A 17 1.39 8.13 4.68
N ILE A 18 2.34 7.30 4.26
CA ILE A 18 2.83 6.17 5.04
C ILE A 18 3.94 6.63 5.98
N THR A 19 3.84 6.26 7.25
CA THR A 19 4.94 6.35 8.20
C THR A 19 5.45 4.96 8.54
N VAL A 20 6.74 4.76 8.34
CA VAL A 20 7.48 3.57 8.78
C VAL A 20 8.22 3.91 10.07
N SER A 21 8.01 3.13 11.12
CA SER A 21 8.61 3.35 12.43
C SER A 21 9.10 2.04 13.03
N ALA A 22 10.02 2.13 13.99
CA ALA A 22 10.38 1.01 14.84
C ALA A 22 9.93 1.32 16.26
N ASP A 23 9.21 0.39 16.87
CA ASP A 23 8.89 0.42 18.29
C ASP A 23 10.03 -0.15 19.11
N GLY A 24 10.14 0.36 20.33
CA GLY A 24 11.19 0.02 21.28
C GLY A 24 11.31 -1.49 21.52
N PRO A 25 12.48 -1.93 22.03
CA PRO A 25 12.74 -3.33 22.24
C PRO A 25 11.79 -3.93 23.29
N ASP A 26 11.33 -5.14 23.05
CA ASP A 26 10.58 -5.91 24.02
C ASP A 26 11.46 -6.36 25.21
N LYS A 27 10.87 -7.10 26.17
CA LYS A 27 11.60 -7.66 27.33
C LYS A 27 12.76 -8.60 26.95
N LYS A 28 12.84 -9.02 25.69
CA LYS A 28 13.89 -9.89 25.12
C LYS A 28 14.87 -9.11 24.23
N GLY A 29 14.80 -7.77 24.22
CA GLY A 29 15.67 -6.93 23.40
C GLY A 29 15.30 -6.90 21.92
N LYS A 30 14.11 -7.38 21.53
CA LYS A 30 13.67 -7.46 20.13
C LYS A 30 12.84 -6.24 19.74
N TRP A 31 13.23 -5.62 18.64
CA TRP A 31 12.54 -4.48 18.05
C TRP A 31 11.39 -4.93 17.16
N ALA A 32 10.39 -4.05 17.01
CA ALA A 32 9.27 -4.26 16.12
C ALA A 32 9.21 -3.15 15.07
N GLY A 33 9.09 -3.50 13.79
CA GLY A 33 8.83 -2.56 12.71
C GLY A 33 7.32 -2.35 12.53
N ARG A 34 6.90 -1.13 12.22
CA ARG A 34 5.48 -0.76 12.01
C ARG A 34 5.31 0.10 10.76
N ILE A 35 4.21 -0.13 10.06
CA ILE A 35 3.75 0.66 8.92
C ILE A 35 2.38 1.23 9.29
N ARG A 36 2.22 2.55 9.19
CA ARG A 36 0.96 3.27 9.48
C ARG A 36 0.56 4.15 8.31
N LEU A 37 -0.73 4.20 8.02
CA LEU A 37 -1.32 5.17 7.09
C LEU A 37 -1.84 6.38 7.89
N ASN A 38 -1.21 7.54 7.72
CA ASN A 38 -1.53 8.76 8.47
C ASN A 38 -2.94 9.28 8.16
N ASN A 39 -3.35 9.23 6.89
CA ASN A 39 -4.68 9.60 6.41
C ASN A 39 -5.81 8.86 7.18
N LYS A 40 -5.64 7.56 7.45
CA LYS A 40 -6.67 6.73 8.10
C LYS A 40 -6.43 6.44 9.58
N LYS A 41 -5.37 6.99 10.21
CA LYS A 41 -4.89 6.61 11.56
C LYS A 41 -4.89 5.08 11.77
N GLY A 42 -4.51 4.33 10.74
CA GLY A 42 -4.59 2.87 10.73
C GLY A 42 -3.21 2.23 10.80
N LEU A 43 -3.00 1.32 11.76
CA LEU A 43 -1.85 0.42 11.74
C LEU A 43 -2.07 -0.62 10.65
N VAL A 44 -1.14 -0.70 9.71
CA VAL A 44 -1.27 -1.52 8.50
C VAL A 44 -0.55 -2.85 8.67
N ALA A 45 0.66 -2.80 9.22
CA ALA A 45 1.46 -3.98 9.44
C ALA A 45 2.38 -3.76 10.65
N THR A 46 2.70 -4.86 11.34
CA THR A 46 3.69 -4.89 12.40
C THR A 46 4.45 -6.20 12.33
N HIS A 47 5.78 -6.13 12.42
CA HIS A 47 6.64 -7.30 12.43
C HIS A 47 7.59 -7.22 13.63
N HIS A 48 7.69 -8.30 14.40
CA HIS A 48 8.54 -8.40 15.57
C HIS A 48 9.79 -9.24 15.29
N GLY A 49 10.82 -9.11 16.13
CA GLY A 49 11.96 -10.04 16.13
C GLY A 49 13.27 -9.47 15.60
N TYR A 50 13.35 -8.16 15.39
CA TYR A 50 14.58 -7.53 14.90
C TYR A 50 15.56 -7.27 16.04
N ASN A 51 16.87 -7.38 15.77
CA ASN A 51 17.91 -7.17 16.77
C ASN A 51 18.29 -5.69 16.94
N SER A 52 17.81 -4.80 16.07
CA SER A 52 18.01 -3.35 16.15
C SER A 52 16.85 -2.59 15.52
N ALA A 53 16.67 -1.33 15.94
CA ALA A 53 15.70 -0.40 15.36
C ALA A 53 15.95 -0.20 13.86
N GLU A 54 17.22 -0.01 13.49
CA GLU A 54 17.64 0.22 12.11
C GLU A 54 17.28 -0.97 11.22
N LYS A 55 17.51 -2.19 11.70
CA LYS A 55 17.16 -3.40 10.95
C LYS A 55 15.64 -3.52 10.81
N ALA A 56 14.89 -3.24 11.87
CA ALA A 56 13.42 -3.22 11.80
C ALA A 56 12.91 -2.19 10.78
N LEU A 57 13.48 -0.98 10.77
CA LEU A 57 13.13 0.08 9.83
C LEU A 57 13.47 -0.29 8.39
N ALA A 58 14.69 -0.79 8.14
CA ALA A 58 15.15 -1.17 6.82
C ALA A 58 14.25 -2.27 6.22
N GLU A 59 13.93 -3.29 7.01
CA GLU A 59 13.08 -4.41 6.58
C GLU A 59 11.65 -3.95 6.30
N MET A 60 11.08 -3.06 7.13
CA MET A 60 9.76 -2.48 6.85
C MET A 60 9.75 -1.60 5.60
N LYS A 61 10.82 -0.82 5.35
CA LYS A 61 10.95 -0.01 4.13
C LYS A 61 11.05 -0.91 2.89
N ASN A 62 11.87 -1.96 2.95
CA ASN A 62 11.99 -2.95 1.88
C ASN A 62 10.63 -3.62 1.62
N PHE A 63 9.93 -4.03 2.67
CA PHE A 63 8.60 -4.63 2.56
C PHE A 63 7.59 -3.69 1.87
N VAL A 64 7.56 -2.41 2.21
CA VAL A 64 6.70 -1.41 1.51
C VAL A 64 7.10 -1.28 0.04
N ALA A 65 8.40 -1.22 -0.26
CA ALA A 65 8.88 -1.13 -1.63
C ALA A 65 8.49 -2.37 -2.47
N GLU A 66 8.57 -3.58 -1.89
CA GLU A 66 8.14 -4.82 -2.54
C GLU A 66 6.63 -4.82 -2.84
N ILE A 67 5.81 -4.31 -1.92
CA ILE A 67 4.37 -4.15 -2.14
C ILE A 67 4.10 -3.21 -3.31
N ILE A 68 4.73 -2.03 -3.31
CA ILE A 68 4.58 -1.03 -4.38
C ILE A 68 5.02 -1.63 -5.72
N ALA A 69 6.18 -2.29 -5.77
CA ALA A 69 6.68 -2.94 -6.97
C ALA A 69 5.73 -4.04 -7.46
N SER A 70 5.16 -4.84 -6.55
CA SER A 70 4.18 -5.88 -6.88
C SER A 70 2.90 -5.30 -7.49
N VAL A 71 2.35 -4.24 -6.89
CA VAL A 71 1.14 -3.58 -7.41
C VAL A 71 1.42 -2.92 -8.77
N LEU A 72 2.57 -2.26 -8.93
CA LEU A 72 2.96 -1.70 -10.23
C LEU A 72 3.11 -2.78 -11.30
N ASN A 73 3.75 -3.90 -10.96
CA ASN A 73 3.90 -5.03 -11.87
C ASN A 73 2.53 -5.65 -12.25
N ASP A 74 1.61 -5.73 -11.30
CA ASP A 74 0.25 -6.19 -11.52
C ASP A 74 -0.53 -5.26 -12.47
N LEU A 75 -0.38 -3.93 -12.31
CA LEU A 75 -0.97 -2.94 -13.21
C LEU A 75 -0.37 -2.97 -14.61
N GLN A 76 0.88 -3.40 -14.75
CA GLN A 76 1.53 -3.56 -16.05
C GLN A 76 1.07 -4.80 -16.81
N THR A 77 0.35 -5.73 -16.17
CA THR A 77 -0.16 -6.93 -16.83
C THR A 77 -1.12 -6.57 -17.97
N PRO A 78 -1.12 -7.33 -19.07
CA PRO A 78 -2.04 -7.12 -20.18
C PRO A 78 -3.52 -7.13 -19.75
N ALA A 79 -3.86 -7.92 -18.72
CA ALA A 79 -5.21 -7.98 -18.16
C ALA A 79 -5.60 -6.70 -17.40
N ALA A 80 -4.71 -6.15 -16.57
CA ALA A 80 -4.97 -4.87 -15.90
C ALA A 80 -5.05 -3.71 -16.90
N LYS A 81 -4.17 -3.69 -17.91
CA LYS A 81 -4.26 -2.74 -19.03
C LYS A 81 -5.56 -2.89 -19.81
N ALA A 82 -6.02 -4.11 -20.09
CA ALA A 82 -7.27 -4.35 -20.78
C ALA A 82 -8.49 -3.88 -19.96
N ILE A 83 -8.47 -4.03 -18.63
CA ILE A 83 -9.54 -3.50 -17.76
C ILE A 83 -9.51 -1.96 -17.75
N LEU A 84 -8.33 -1.34 -17.70
CA LEU A 84 -8.18 0.12 -17.76
C LEU A 84 -8.65 0.66 -19.12
N GLU A 85 -8.20 0.08 -20.23
CA GLU A 85 -8.59 0.47 -21.59
C GLU A 85 -10.08 0.21 -21.84
N ALA A 86 -10.65 -0.88 -21.30
CA ALA A 86 -12.09 -1.15 -21.38
C ALA A 86 -12.90 -0.18 -20.52
N ALA A 87 -12.39 0.28 -19.38
CA ALA A 87 -13.01 1.31 -18.57
C ALA A 87 -12.98 2.68 -19.28
N GLU A 88 -11.87 3.02 -19.96
CA GLU A 88 -11.76 4.22 -20.79
C GLU A 88 -12.73 4.16 -21.98
N LYS A 89 -12.86 3.01 -22.66
CA LYS A 89 -13.84 2.82 -23.75
C LYS A 89 -15.29 2.87 -23.27
N ARG A 90 -15.60 2.40 -22.05
CA ARG A 90 -16.95 2.54 -21.46
C ARG A 90 -17.28 3.98 -21.08
N THR A 91 -16.29 4.76 -20.66
CA THR A 91 -16.46 6.18 -20.29
C THR A 91 -16.52 7.09 -21.53
N ALA A 92 -15.83 6.72 -22.63
CA ALA A 92 -15.89 7.44 -23.90
C ALA A 92 -17.17 7.13 -24.71
N SER A 93 -17.81 5.96 -24.50
CA SER A 93 -19.03 5.55 -25.21
C SER A 93 -20.32 5.89 -24.47
N ASN A 94 -20.22 6.27 -23.19
CA ASN A 94 -21.31 6.87 -22.42
C ASN A 94 -20.89 8.32 -22.11
N PRO A 95 -21.28 9.32 -22.92
CA PRO A 95 -21.13 10.71 -22.48
C PRO A 95 -21.75 10.85 -21.08
N PRO A 96 -21.14 11.63 -20.17
CA PRO A 96 -21.76 11.89 -18.88
C PRO A 96 -23.12 12.55 -19.13
N ASP A 97 -24.21 11.89 -18.73
CA ASP A 97 -25.55 12.49 -18.64
C ASP A 97 -25.60 13.46 -17.45
N ASN A 98 -24.60 14.35 -17.34
CA ASN A 98 -24.55 15.39 -16.32
C ASN A 98 -24.83 16.75 -16.94
N ALA A 99 -26.06 16.87 -17.45
CA ALA A 99 -26.70 18.13 -17.78
C ALA A 99 -28.22 18.01 -17.57
N SER A 100 -28.68 18.01 -16.32
CA SER A 100 -29.99 18.59 -15.97
C SER A 100 -30.07 18.88 -14.47
N GLY A 101 -30.45 20.12 -14.15
CA GLY A 101 -30.60 20.61 -12.79
C GLY A 101 -31.77 20.01 -12.02
N GLY A 102 -31.68 20.24 -10.71
CA GLY A 102 -32.71 20.06 -9.69
C GLY A 102 -32.24 20.76 -8.42
#